data_AF-A0A6G3XQH8-F1
#
_entry.id   AF-A0A6G3XQH8-F1
#
_cell.length_a   1.000
_cell.length_b   1.000
_cell.length_c   1.000
_cell.angle_alpha   90.00
_cell.angle_beta   90.00
_cell.angle_gamma   90.00
#
_symmetry.space_group_name_H-M   'P 1'
#
loop_
_entity.id
_entity.type
_entity.pdbx_description
1 polymer ?
#
loop_
_entity_poly.entity_id
_entity_poly.type
_entity_poly.pdbx_seq_one_letter_code
_entity_poly.pdbx_strand_id
1 'polypeptide(L)'
;GMEQLRIMLSEASSKSFTSSTKSLSAFNGGTDGIELSDGLKSGVAALEKAGTNVVNPRLQDWYVKLQKEQIGVAALGEMMAGRAKPAETIKKIQAFADATAKDQSIKHFKHQ
;
A
#
# COMPACT_ATOMS: atom_id res chain seq x y z
N GLY A 1 -26.74 -0.23 -7.05
CA GLY A 1 -25.36 -0.29 -6.53
C GLY A 1 -24.37 -0.56 -7.63
N MET A 2 -24.33 -1.79 -8.16
CA MET A 2 -23.30 -2.20 -9.15
C MET A 2 -23.27 -1.37 -10.43
N GLU A 3 -24.43 -0.97 -10.96
CA GLU A 3 -24.49 -0.14 -12.17
C GLU A 3 -23.89 1.26 -11.96
N GLN A 4 -24.09 1.84 -10.78
CA GLN A 4 -23.44 3.09 -10.42
C GLN A 4 -21.92 2.94 -10.34
N LEU A 5 -21.42 1.83 -9.76
CA LEU A 5 -19.99 1.52 -9.72
C LEU A 5 -19.42 1.34 -11.13
N ARG A 6 -20.15 0.66 -12.02
CA ARG A 6 -19.75 0.49 -13.43
C ARG A 6 -19.59 1.84 -14.13
N ILE A 7 -20.52 2.77 -13.91
CA ILE A 7 -20.42 4.12 -14.46
C ILE A 7 -19.24 4.88 -13.85
N MET A 8 -19.10 4.88 -12.52
CA MET A 8 -18.01 5.57 -11.81
C MET A 8 -16.62 5.09 -12.23
N LEU A 9 -16.48 3.79 -12.50
CA LEU A 9 -15.23 3.16 -12.92
C LEU A 9 -15.09 3.06 -14.45
N SER A 10 -16.00 3.68 -15.21
CA SER A 10 -15.84 3.80 -16.66
C SER A 10 -14.59 4.62 -16.99
N GLU A 11 -14.02 4.41 -18.18
CA GLU A 11 -12.84 5.15 -18.64
C GLU A 11 -13.08 6.66 -18.61
N ALA A 12 -14.25 7.11 -19.11
CA ALA A 12 -14.61 8.52 -19.16
C ALA A 12 -14.70 9.14 -17.75
N SER A 13 -15.39 8.46 -16.82
CA SER A 13 -15.51 8.93 -15.43
C SER A 13 -14.16 8.92 -14.71
N SER A 14 -13.33 7.91 -14.96
CA SER A 14 -11.99 7.78 -14.36
C SER A 14 -11.06 8.89 -14.83
N LYS A 15 -11.02 9.18 -16.13
CA LYS A 15 -10.23 10.28 -16.71
C LYS A 15 -10.68 11.65 -16.21
N SER A 16 -12.00 11.86 -16.12
CA SER A 16 -12.58 13.09 -15.57
C SER A 16 -12.21 13.28 -14.10
N PHE A 17 -12.30 12.21 -13.30
CA PHE A 17 -11.92 12.21 -11.89
C PHE A 17 -10.45 12.56 -11.71
N THR A 18 -9.55 11.90 -12.44
CA THR A 18 -8.10 12.16 -12.32
C THR A 18 -7.73 13.57 -12.75
N SER A 19 -8.31 14.06 -13.84
CA SER A 19 -8.06 15.43 -14.33
C SER A 19 -8.53 16.50 -13.34
N SER A 20 -9.69 16.28 -12.71
CA SER A 20 -10.35 17.25 -11.82
C SER A 20 -9.77 17.26 -10.41
N THR A 21 -9.44 16.08 -9.86
CA THR A 21 -9.01 15.94 -8.45
C THR A 21 -7.51 15.81 -8.26
N LYS A 22 -6.76 15.65 -9.36
CA LYS A 22 -5.34 15.32 -9.35
C LYS A 22 -5.02 14.06 -8.51
N SER A 23 -5.89 13.07 -8.56
CA SER A 23 -5.74 11.76 -7.91
C SER A 23 -5.83 10.61 -8.93
N LEU A 24 -5.04 9.55 -8.76
CA LEU A 24 -5.11 8.37 -9.64
C LEU A 24 -6.40 7.59 -9.39
N SER A 25 -7.06 7.17 -10.47
CA SER A 25 -8.17 6.22 -10.40
C SER A 25 -7.68 4.78 -10.23
N ALA A 26 -8.55 3.87 -9.79
CA ALA A 26 -8.26 2.44 -9.75
C ALA A 26 -8.42 1.74 -11.11
N PHE A 27 -8.88 2.44 -12.15
CA PHE A 27 -9.07 1.88 -13.49
C PHE A 27 -7.74 1.90 -14.27
N ASN A 28 -7.34 0.75 -14.80
CA ASN A 28 -6.18 0.65 -15.70
C ASN A 28 -6.49 1.40 -17.01
N GLY A 29 -5.68 2.40 -17.35
CA GLY A 29 -5.94 3.31 -18.48
C GLY A 29 -6.70 4.58 -18.09
N GLY A 30 -7.00 4.78 -16.79
CA GLY A 30 -7.62 6.01 -16.28
C GLY A 30 -6.76 7.27 -16.45
N THR A 31 -5.51 7.12 -16.89
CA THR A 31 -4.56 8.20 -17.19
C THR A 31 -4.27 8.36 -18.68
N ASP A 32 -4.83 7.52 -19.54
CA ASP A 32 -4.43 7.50 -20.95
C ASP A 32 -4.98 8.72 -21.69
N GLY A 33 -4.10 9.43 -22.41
CA GLY A 33 -4.48 10.60 -23.20
C GLY A 33 -4.91 11.82 -22.39
N ILE A 34 -4.63 11.88 -21.08
CA ILE A 34 -4.84 13.07 -20.24
C ILE A 34 -3.52 13.63 -19.73
N GLU A 35 -3.46 14.96 -19.57
CA GLU A 35 -2.29 15.61 -18.99
C GLU A 35 -2.26 15.44 -17.47
N LEU A 36 -1.22 14.78 -16.98
CA LEU A 36 -0.98 14.57 -15.56
C LEU A 36 -0.09 15.68 -14.96
N SER A 37 -0.34 16.02 -13.71
CA SER A 37 0.61 16.82 -12.92
C SER A 37 1.90 16.05 -12.67
N ASP A 38 3.00 16.74 -12.37
CA ASP A 38 4.30 16.10 -12.16
C ASP A 38 4.29 15.10 -11.00
N GLY A 39 3.51 15.37 -9.95
CA GLY A 39 3.32 14.43 -8.84
C GLY A 39 2.65 13.12 -9.29
N LEU A 40 1.65 13.20 -10.16
CA LEU A 40 0.97 12.02 -10.70
C LEU A 40 1.85 11.24 -11.68
N LYS A 41 2.59 11.94 -12.55
CA LYS A 41 3.59 11.31 -13.43
C LYS A 41 4.62 10.52 -12.64
N SER A 42 5.11 11.07 -11.54
CA SER A 42 6.06 10.39 -10.64
C SER A 42 5.46 9.11 -10.04
N GLY A 43 4.20 9.16 -9.58
CA GLY A 43 3.50 8.00 -9.05
C GLY A 43 3.29 6.89 -10.09
N VAL A 44 2.87 7.24 -11.31
CA VAL A 44 2.72 6.29 -12.42
C VAL A 44 4.06 5.67 -12.78
N ALA A 45 5.12 6.47 -12.92
CA ALA A 45 6.45 5.98 -13.24
C ALA A 45 7.02 5.05 -12.16
N ALA A 46 6.71 5.29 -10.88
CA ALA A 46 7.09 4.40 -9.79
C ALA A 46 6.39 3.03 -9.90
N LEU A 47 5.09 3.02 -10.23
CA LEU A 47 4.33 1.78 -10.44
C LEU A 47 4.81 1.01 -11.68
N GLU A 48 5.05 1.69 -12.81
CA GLU A 48 5.60 1.07 -14.01
C GLU A 48 6.96 0.42 -13.75
N LYS A 49 7.85 1.10 -13.03
CA LYS A 49 9.16 0.55 -12.63
C LYS A 49 9.05 -0.60 -11.65
N ALA A 50 8.05 -0.59 -10.77
CA ALA A 50 7.80 -1.71 -9.86
C ALA A 50 7.34 -2.96 -10.62
N GLY A 51 6.58 -2.80 -11.71
CA GLY A 51 6.11 -3.91 -12.54
C GLY A 51 5.30 -4.91 -11.72
N THR A 52 5.76 -6.16 -11.66
CA THR A 52 5.14 -7.21 -10.83
C THR A 52 5.58 -7.19 -9.37
N ASN A 53 6.58 -6.38 -9.01
CA ASN A 53 7.10 -6.26 -7.65
C ASN A 53 6.25 -5.29 -6.80
N VAL A 54 4.93 -5.45 -6.85
CA VAL A 54 3.97 -4.67 -6.08
C VAL A 54 3.36 -5.57 -5.02
N VAL A 55 3.57 -5.20 -3.76
CA VAL A 55 2.96 -5.87 -2.61
C VAL A 55 1.93 -4.95 -1.97
N ASN A 56 0.74 -5.47 -1.69
CA ASN A 56 -0.30 -4.77 -0.95
C ASN A 56 -0.67 -5.57 0.31
N PRO A 57 0.23 -5.61 1.32
CA PRO A 57 0.02 -6.41 2.50
C PRO A 57 -1.02 -5.75 3.42
N ARG A 58 -2.09 -6.48 3.75
CA ARG A 58 -3.19 -5.98 4.59
C ARG A 58 -2.88 -6.00 6.10
N LEU A 59 -1.63 -5.73 6.49
CA LEU A 59 -1.16 -5.83 7.89
C LEU A 59 -1.96 -4.94 8.84
N GLN A 60 -2.33 -3.74 8.39
CA GLN A 60 -3.07 -2.77 9.19
C GLN A 60 -4.48 -3.25 9.59
N ASP A 61 -5.08 -4.15 8.81
CA ASP A 61 -6.43 -4.66 9.03
C ASP A 61 -6.39 -6.10 9.59
N TRP A 62 -5.49 -6.93 9.07
CA TRP A 62 -5.41 -8.36 9.40
C TRP A 62 -4.54 -8.63 10.62
N TYR A 63 -3.49 -7.83 10.83
CA TYR A 63 -2.49 -8.06 11.87
C TYR A 63 -2.19 -6.75 12.61
N VAL A 64 -3.24 -6.13 13.17
CA VAL A 64 -3.20 -4.79 13.80
C VAL A 64 -2.06 -4.67 14.82
N LYS A 65 -1.89 -5.67 15.68
CA LYS A 65 -0.84 -5.70 16.70
C LYS A 65 0.57 -5.71 16.09
N LEU A 66 0.80 -6.57 15.08
CA LEU A 66 2.06 -6.61 14.35
C LEU A 66 2.37 -5.25 13.71
N GLN A 67 1.40 -4.66 13.01
CA GLN A 67 1.62 -3.40 12.31
C GLN A 67 1.83 -2.22 13.26
N LYS A 68 0.92 -2.00 14.21
CA LYS A 68 0.93 -0.79 15.03
C LYS A 68 1.96 -0.85 16.16
N GLU A 69 1.93 -1.92 16.96
CA GLU A 69 2.74 -2.00 18.17
C GLU A 69 4.17 -2.47 17.87
N GLN A 70 4.31 -3.52 17.06
CA GLN A 70 5.63 -4.14 16.85
C GLN A 70 6.44 -3.43 15.76
N ILE A 71 5.92 -3.35 14.53
CA ILE A 71 6.60 -2.69 13.42
C ILE A 71 6.64 -1.17 13.64
N GLY A 72 5.48 -0.56 13.90
CA GLY A 72 5.33 0.88 14.03
C GLY A 72 6.08 1.47 15.23
N VAL A 73 5.76 1.02 16.45
CA VAL A 73 6.35 1.59 17.67
C VAL A 73 7.69 0.95 18.01
N ALA A 74 7.71 -0.36 18.22
CA ALA A 74 8.88 -1.05 18.77
C ALA A 74 10.06 -1.17 17.78
N ALA A 75 9.87 -1.00 16.46
CA ALA A 75 10.96 -1.03 15.49
C ALA A 75 11.20 0.33 14.84
N LEU A 76 10.24 0.84 14.06
CA LEU A 76 10.40 2.11 13.35
C LEU A 76 10.50 3.29 14.32
N GLY A 77 9.68 3.33 15.38
CA GLY A 77 9.74 4.38 16.39
C GLY A 77 11.09 4.43 17.13
N GLU A 78 11.71 3.29 17.41
CA GLU A 78 13.06 3.24 17.99
C GLU A 78 14.14 3.73 17.00
N MET A 79 14.06 3.30 15.74
CA MET A 79 14.99 3.73 14.69
C MET A 79 14.92 5.24 14.48
N MET A 80 13.71 5.79 14.36
CA MET A 80 13.49 7.23 14.17
C MET A 80 13.93 8.06 15.38
N ALA A 81 13.91 7.48 16.58
CA ALA A 81 14.47 8.08 17.79
C ALA A 81 16.02 7.96 17.87
N GLY A 82 16.69 7.41 16.85
CA GLY A 82 18.13 7.20 16.83
C GLY A 82 18.63 6.07 17.73
N ARG A 83 17.72 5.21 18.22
CA ARG A 83 18.04 4.12 19.16
C ARG A 83 18.38 2.79 18.49
N ALA A 84 18.19 2.68 17.18
CA ALA A 84 18.50 1.48 16.40
C ALA A 84 19.02 1.85 15.01
N LYS A 85 19.92 1.04 14.45
CA LYS A 85 20.40 1.20 13.06
C LYS A 85 19.44 0.54 12.07
N PRO A 86 19.35 1.00 10.80
CA PRO A 86 18.44 0.43 9.80
C PRO A 86 18.54 -1.09 9.63
N ALA A 87 19.76 -1.63 9.60
CA ALA A 87 19.96 -3.08 9.45
C ALA A 87 19.44 -3.88 10.67
N GLU A 88 19.53 -3.32 11.87
CA GLU A 88 19.01 -3.93 13.10
C GLU A 88 17.48 -3.85 13.13
N THR A 89 16.93 -2.71 12.72
CA THR A 89 15.48 -2.50 12.60
C THR A 89 14.85 -3.49 11.63
N ILE A 90 15.46 -3.73 10.47
CA ILE A 90 14.97 -4.71 9.49
C ILE A 90 14.96 -6.12 10.10
N LYS A 91 16.05 -6.53 10.77
CA LYS A 91 16.12 -7.83 11.45
C LYS A 91 15.03 -7.97 12.52
N LYS A 92 14.78 -6.91 13.30
CA LYS A 92 13.74 -6.88 14.34
C LYS A 92 12.33 -7.02 13.74
N ILE A 93 12.05 -6.31 12.66
CA ILE A 93 10.77 -6.40 11.93
C ILE A 93 10.56 -7.82 11.38
N GLN A 94 11.60 -8.42 10.77
CA GLN A 94 11.52 -9.80 10.26
C GLN A 94 11.21 -10.79 11.38
N ALA A 95 11.87 -10.66 12.54
CA ALA A 95 11.61 -11.54 13.69
C ALA A 95 10.15 -11.43 14.19
N PHE A 96 9.57 -10.23 14.23
CA PHE A 96 8.16 -10.05 14.58
C PHE A 96 7.21 -10.66 13.54
N ALA A 97 7.52 -10.51 12.26
CA ALA A 97 6.73 -11.11 11.18
C ALA A 97 6.79 -12.65 11.26
N ASP A 98 7.98 -13.22 11.48
CA ASP A 98 8.17 -14.68 11.60
C ASP A 98 7.46 -15.25 12.83
N ALA A 99 7.55 -14.55 13.97
CA ALA A 99 6.85 -14.95 15.20
C ALA A 99 5.33 -14.93 14.98
N THR A 100 4.81 -13.88 14.36
CA THR A 100 3.39 -13.76 14.00
C THR A 100 2.97 -14.89 13.07
N ALA A 101 3.76 -15.18 12.02
CA ALA A 101 3.46 -16.25 11.07
C ALA A 101 3.39 -17.65 11.73
N LYS A 102 4.17 -17.88 12.79
CA LYS A 102 4.22 -19.15 13.54
C LYS A 102 3.18 -19.26 14.65
N ASP A 103 2.62 -18.14 15.10
CA ASP A 103 1.62 -18.13 16.16
C ASP A 103 0.30 -18.73 15.65
N GLN A 104 -0.11 -19.85 16.23
CA GLN A 104 -1.36 -20.52 15.84
C GLN A 104 -2.59 -19.95 16.56
N SER A 105 -2.41 -19.10 17.56
CA SER A 105 -3.51 -18.45 18.28
C SER A 105 -4.10 -17.26 17.51
N ILE A 106 -3.37 -16.72 16.54
CA ILE A 106 -3.85 -15.63 15.70
C ILE A 106 -4.60 -16.18 14.48
N LYS A 107 -5.60 -15.43 14.03
CA LYS A 107 -6.28 -15.72 12.77
C LYS A 107 -5.34 -15.43 11.59
N HIS A 108 -5.12 -16.43 10.76
CA HIS A 108 -4.37 -16.28 9.51
C HIS A 108 -5.31 -15.97 8.36
N PHE A 109 -5.02 -14.90 7.63
CA PHE A 109 -5.86 -14.41 6.54
C PHE A 109 -5.27 -14.79 5.19
N LYS A 110 -6.13 -14.93 4.19
CA LYS A 110 -5.74 -15.12 2.79
C LYS A 110 -6.48 -14.10 1.94
N HIS A 111 -5.80 -13.58 0.93
CA HIS A 111 -6.47 -12.81 -0.10
C HIS A 111 -7.50 -13.73 -0.78
N GLN A 112 -8.71 -13.21 -0.98
CA GLN A 112 -9.75 -13.85 -1.78
C GLN A 112 -9.48 -13.59 -3.25
#